data_AF-A0A6N6WN85-F1
#
_entry.id   AF-A0A6N6WN85-F1
#
_cell.length_a   1.000
_cell.length_b   1.000
_cell.length_c   1.000
_cell.angle_alpha   90.00
_cell.angle_beta   90.00
_cell.angle_gamma   90.00
#
_symmetry.space_group_name_H-M   'P 1'
#
loop_
_entity.id
_entity.type
_entity.pdbx_description
1 polymer ?
#
loop_
_entity_poly.entity_id
_entity_poly.type
_entity_poly.pdbx_seq_one_letter_code
_entity_poly.pdbx_strand_id
1 'polypeptide(L)'
;GSTECLVVFPDGVGILPWMVPGTDEIGQATAQEMQKHSLVLWPFHGVFGSGPTLDETFGLIDTAEKSAQVLVKVYSMGGMKQTISREELIALGKRFGVTPLASALAL
;
A
#
# COMPACT_ATOMS: atom_id res chain seq x y z
N GLY A 1 2.93 8.26 -5.73
CA GLY A 1 1.74 7.93 -4.93
C GLY A 1 1.06 9.20 -4.47
N SER A 2 -0.03 9.09 -3.71
CA SER A 2 -0.60 10.23 -2.95
C SER A 2 0.28 10.57 -1.74
N THR A 3 0.25 11.83 -1.29
CA THR A 3 0.98 12.27 -0.09
C THR A 3 0.53 11.50 1.14
N GLU A 4 -0.78 11.24 1.29
CA GLU A 4 -1.30 10.63 2.51
C GLU A 4 -0.96 9.13 2.66
N CYS A 5 -0.58 8.45 1.56
CA CYS A 5 -0.30 7.01 1.54
C CYS A 5 0.74 6.59 2.58
N LEU A 6 1.85 7.32 2.69
CA LEU A 6 2.91 7.00 3.67
C LEU A 6 2.41 7.12 5.12
N VAL A 7 1.46 8.01 5.37
CA VAL A 7 0.89 8.22 6.71
C VAL A 7 -0.17 7.17 7.02
N VAL A 8 -0.97 6.79 6.03
CA VAL A 8 -2.09 5.84 6.19
C VAL A 8 -1.61 4.38 6.24
N PHE A 9 -0.58 4.02 5.47
CA PHE A 9 0.02 2.68 5.48
C PHE A 9 1.55 2.76 5.49
N PRO A 10 2.16 3.23 6.60
CA PRO A 10 3.61 3.38 6.70
C PRO A 10 4.35 2.05 6.55
N ASP A 11 3.73 0.94 6.94
CA ASP A 11 4.28 -0.42 6.81
C ASP A 11 4.21 -0.96 5.36
N GLY A 12 3.69 -0.18 4.41
CA GLY A 12 3.62 -0.53 3.00
C GLY A 12 2.52 -1.54 2.67
N VAL A 13 2.66 -2.15 1.49
CA VAL A 13 1.69 -3.11 0.94
C VAL A 13 2.41 -4.42 0.67
N GLY A 14 1.99 -5.50 1.32
CA GLY A 14 2.44 -6.85 1.03
C GLY A 14 1.90 -7.32 -0.32
N ILE A 15 2.60 -8.22 -0.99
CA ILE A 15 2.16 -8.76 -2.28
C ILE A 15 2.48 -10.25 -2.37
N LEU A 16 1.50 -11.04 -2.75
CA LEU A 16 1.67 -12.47 -2.99
C LEU A 16 1.99 -12.77 -4.46
N PRO A 17 2.56 -13.95 -4.78
CA PRO A 17 2.41 -14.51 -6.12
C PRO A 17 0.91 -14.78 -6.41
N TRP A 18 0.56 -14.95 -7.70
CA TRP A 18 -0.79 -15.41 -8.04
C TRP A 18 -1.04 -16.82 -7.48
N MET A 19 -2.19 -17.00 -6.85
CA MET A 19 -2.61 -18.24 -6.21
C MET A 19 -4.10 -18.48 -6.45
N VAL A 20 -4.56 -19.73 -6.34
CA VAL A 20 -5.96 -20.08 -6.51
C VAL A 20 -6.77 -19.56 -5.31
N PRO A 21 -7.82 -18.75 -5.51
CA PRO A 21 -8.62 -18.19 -4.42
C PRO A 21 -9.54 -19.24 -3.77
N GLY A 22 -9.96 -18.97 -2.54
CA GLY A 22 -10.88 -19.85 -1.80
C GLY A 22 -10.21 -21.10 -1.21
N THR A 23 -8.88 -21.03 -1.02
CA THR A 23 -8.06 -22.13 -0.47
C THR A 23 -7.42 -21.73 0.86
N ASP A 24 -7.09 -22.70 1.71
CA ASP A 24 -6.38 -22.42 2.97
C ASP A 24 -4.94 -21.94 2.69
N GLU A 25 -4.32 -22.40 1.61
CA GLU A 25 -2.98 -22.01 1.20
C GLU A 25 -2.89 -20.49 0.96
N ILE A 26 -3.81 -19.91 0.18
CA ILE A 26 -3.82 -18.46 -0.06
C ILE A 26 -4.27 -17.68 1.19
N GLY A 27 -5.14 -18.26 2.02
CA GLY A 27 -5.53 -17.70 3.31
C GLY A 27 -4.34 -17.55 4.26
N GLN A 28 -3.55 -18.61 4.42
CA GLN A 28 -2.35 -18.60 5.25
C GLN A 28 -1.25 -17.69 4.70
N ALA A 29 -1.02 -17.68 3.38
CA ALA A 29 -0.07 -16.77 2.76
C ALA A 29 -0.47 -15.29 3.00
N THR A 30 -1.76 -14.98 2.89
CA THR A 30 -2.28 -13.63 3.18
C THR A 30 -2.10 -13.28 4.66
N ALA A 31 -2.39 -14.21 5.57
CA ALA A 31 -2.21 -14.02 6.99
C ALA A 31 -0.75 -13.79 7.39
N GLN A 32 0.21 -14.45 6.71
CA GLN A 32 1.64 -14.23 6.92
C GLN A 32 2.08 -12.81 6.51
N GLU A 33 1.59 -12.30 5.38
CA GLU A 33 1.84 -10.92 4.97
C GLU A 33 1.18 -9.90 5.92
N MET A 34 -0.01 -10.22 6.44
CA MET A 34 -0.72 -9.38 7.43
C MET A 34 0.02 -9.24 8.77
N GLN A 35 1.05 -10.05 9.04
CA GLN A 35 1.93 -9.84 10.20
C GLN A 35 2.81 -8.60 10.07
N LYS A 36 3.01 -8.11 8.84
CA LYS A 36 3.93 -7.01 8.50
C LYS A 36 3.23 -5.84 7.84
N HIS A 37 2.09 -6.07 7.18
CA HIS A 37 1.40 -5.07 6.37
C HIS A 37 -0.09 -5.04 6.70
N SER A 38 -0.70 -3.85 6.73
CA SER A 38 -2.16 -3.72 6.86
C SER A 38 -2.90 -3.91 5.53
N LEU A 39 -2.17 -3.91 4.40
CA LEU A 39 -2.67 -4.15 3.06
C LEU A 39 -1.90 -5.29 2.40
N VAL A 40 -2.61 -6.20 1.73
CA VAL A 40 -2.03 -7.30 0.94
C VAL A 40 -2.66 -7.34 -0.46
N LEU A 41 -1.82 -7.30 -1.49
CA LEU A 41 -2.23 -7.41 -2.88
C LEU A 41 -2.20 -8.85 -3.37
N TRP A 42 -3.28 -9.24 -4.05
CA TRP A 42 -3.37 -10.45 -4.85
C TRP A 42 -3.30 -10.07 -6.33
N PRO A 43 -2.18 -10.36 -7.03
CA PRO A 43 -2.04 -10.01 -8.44
C PRO A 43 -3.18 -10.58 -9.29
N PHE A 44 -3.70 -9.77 -10.21
CA PHE A 44 -4.82 -10.11 -11.10
C PHE A 44 -6.14 -10.44 -10.40
N HIS A 45 -6.28 -10.10 -9.11
CA HIS A 45 -7.49 -10.37 -8.35
C HIS A 45 -7.97 -9.14 -7.57
N GLY A 46 -7.20 -8.66 -6.60
CA GLY A 46 -7.68 -7.58 -5.72
C GLY A 46 -6.77 -7.30 -4.53
N VAL A 47 -7.37 -6.76 -3.47
CA VAL A 47 -6.66 -6.31 -2.26
C VAL A 47 -7.40 -6.74 -1.00
N PHE A 48 -6.63 -7.05 0.05
CA PHE A 48 -7.09 -7.26 1.41
C PHE A 48 -6.60 -6.12 2.28
N GLY A 49 -7.45 -5.62 3.17
CA GLY A 49 -7.11 -4.59 4.15
C GLY A 49 -7.54 -4.99 5.57
N SER A 50 -6.79 -4.56 6.58
CA SER A 50 -7.10 -4.77 7.99
C SER A 50 -7.04 -3.46 8.76
N GLY A 51 -8.04 -3.20 9.60
CA GLY A 51 -8.15 -2.01 10.42
C GLY A 51 -9.08 -2.21 11.61
N PRO A 52 -9.06 -1.28 12.59
CA PRO A 52 -9.79 -1.44 13.85
C PRO A 52 -11.30 -1.15 13.75
N THR A 53 -11.74 -0.43 12.72
CA THR A 53 -13.15 -0.18 12.43
C THR A 53 -13.44 -0.35 10.93
N LEU A 54 -14.73 -0.44 10.58
CA LEU A 54 -15.16 -0.54 9.19
C LEU A 54 -14.70 0.68 8.37
N ASP A 55 -14.88 1.89 8.89
CA ASP A 55 -14.52 3.12 8.19
C ASP A 55 -13.01 3.26 8.03
N GLU A 56 -12.22 2.90 9.04
CA GLU A 56 -10.75 2.94 8.93
C GLU A 56 -10.23 1.89 7.95
N THR A 57 -10.80 0.68 7.95
CA THR A 57 -10.41 -0.37 6.99
C THR A 57 -10.81 0.00 5.56
N PHE A 58 -12.01 0.55 5.38
CA PHE A 58 -12.48 1.03 4.08
C PHE A 58 -11.61 2.19 3.58
N GLY A 59 -11.37 3.19 4.44
CA GLY A 59 -10.53 4.34 4.11
C GLY A 59 -9.09 3.97 3.78
N LEU A 60 -8.53 2.95 4.44
CA LEU A 60 -7.23 2.37 4.11
C LEU A 60 -7.19 1.87 2.66
N ILE A 61 -8.18 1.06 2.27
CA ILE A 61 -8.29 0.51 0.91
C ILE A 61 -8.55 1.63 -0.11
N ASP A 62 -9.49 2.54 0.18
CA ASP A 62 -9.85 3.65 -0.71
C ASP A 62 -8.67 4.60 -0.93
N THR A 63 -7.84 4.84 0.09
CA THR A 63 -6.61 5.63 -0.04
C THR A 63 -5.61 4.98 -1.01
N ALA A 64 -5.40 3.66 -0.87
CA ALA A 64 -4.49 2.92 -1.75
C ALA A 64 -5.02 2.90 -3.19
N GLU A 65 -6.31 2.62 -3.38
CA GLU A 65 -6.96 2.60 -4.69
C GLU A 65 -6.97 3.98 -5.35
N LYS A 66 -7.23 5.04 -4.59
CA LYS A 66 -7.13 6.41 -5.10
C LYS A 66 -5.72 6.71 -5.63
N SER A 67 -4.68 6.33 -4.89
CA SER A 67 -3.30 6.47 -5.36
C SER A 67 -3.04 5.63 -6.62
N ALA A 68 -3.54 4.39 -6.68
CA ALA A 68 -3.44 3.55 -7.88
C ALA A 68 -4.13 4.19 -9.09
N GLN A 69 -5.33 4.74 -8.93
CA GLN A 69 -6.07 5.44 -9.98
C GLN A 69 -5.28 6.66 -10.52
N VAL A 70 -4.65 7.43 -9.64
CA VAL A 70 -3.75 8.53 -10.05
C VAL A 70 -2.58 8.00 -10.86
N LEU A 71 -1.93 6.93 -10.39
CA LEU A 71 -0.79 6.30 -11.09
C LEU A 71 -1.18 5.77 -12.47
N VAL A 72 -2.33 5.10 -12.60
CA VAL A 72 -2.84 4.64 -13.90
C VAL A 72 -2.93 5.78 -14.89
N LYS A 73 -3.49 6.93 -14.48
CA LYS A 73 -3.58 8.13 -15.33
C LYS A 73 -2.19 8.67 -15.68
N VAL A 74 -1.30 8.80 -14.70
CA VAL A 74 0.07 9.30 -14.91
C VAL A 74 0.85 8.42 -15.89
N TYR A 75 0.82 7.10 -15.71
CA TYR A 75 1.52 6.18 -16.60
C TYR A 75 0.89 6.15 -18.00
N SER A 76 -0.43 6.25 -18.10
CA SER A 76 -1.13 6.41 -19.39
C SER A 76 -0.74 7.69 -20.13
N MET A 77 -0.27 8.72 -19.42
CA MET A 77 0.20 10.00 -19.98
C MET A 77 1.71 10.02 -20.28
N GLY A 78 2.40 8.88 -20.26
CA GLY A 78 3.83 8.78 -20.55
C GLY A 78 4.74 8.87 -19.32
N GLY A 79 4.17 8.71 -18.12
CA GLY A 79 4.93 8.55 -16.88
C GLY A 79 5.18 9.83 -16.10
N MET A 80 5.78 9.66 -14.92
CA MET A 80 6.10 10.76 -14.02
C MET A 80 7.23 11.63 -14.58
N LYS A 81 7.01 12.95 -14.65
CA LYS A 81 8.07 13.94 -14.92
C LYS A 81 8.72 14.47 -13.65
N GLN A 82 7.99 14.37 -12.53
CA GLN A 82 8.41 14.67 -11.17
C GLN A 82 7.57 13.83 -10.19
N THR A 83 8.07 13.62 -8.98
CA THR A 83 7.37 12.87 -7.92
C THR A 83 7.88 13.27 -6.54
N ILE A 84 7.25 12.76 -5.47
CA ILE A 84 7.67 12.99 -4.09
C ILE A 84 9.05 12.33 -3.88
N SER A 85 10.01 13.12 -3.44
CA SER A 85 11.38 12.70 -3.15
C SER A 85 11.48 11.91 -1.84
N ARG A 86 12.60 11.20 -1.66
CA ARG A 86 12.89 10.47 -0.42
C ARG A 86 12.94 11.39 0.79
N GLU A 87 13.56 12.56 0.64
CA GLU A 87 13.70 13.55 1.69
C GLU A 87 12.33 14.10 2.13
N GLU A 88 11.43 14.33 1.18
CA GLU A 88 10.04 14.71 1.46
C GLU A 88 9.26 13.60 2.17
N LEU A 89 9.44 12.34 1.77
CA LEU A 89 8.82 11.18 2.44
C LEU A 89 9.34 11.02 3.88
N ILE A 90 10.65 11.21 4.12
CA ILE A 90 11.24 11.21 5.47
C ILE A 90 10.67 12.35 6.32
N ALA A 91 10.61 13.56 5.76
CA ALA A 91 10.04 14.71 6.45
C ALA A 91 8.56 14.49 6.80
N LEU A 92 7.80 13.87 5.90
CA LEU A 92 6.41 13.50 6.12
C LEU A 92 6.26 12.49 7.26
N GLY A 93 7.04 11.40 7.24
CA GLY A 93 7.05 10.40 8.32
C GLY A 93 7.37 11.02 9.67
N LYS A 94 8.41 11.87 9.74
CA LYS A 94 8.78 12.62 10.94
C LYS A 94 7.65 13.51 11.45
N ARG A 95 6.95 14.23 10.57
CA ARG A 95 5.85 15.14 10.94
C ARG A 95 4.66 14.39 11.54
N PHE A 96 4.33 13.22 11.00
CA PHE A 96 3.16 12.44 11.43
C PHE A 96 3.50 11.37 12.48
N GLY A 97 4.76 11.24 12.88
CA GLY A 97 5.18 10.29 13.91
C GLY A 97 5.10 8.83 13.47
N VAL A 98 5.23 8.55 12.16
CA VAL A 98 5.21 7.20 11.59
C VAL A 98 6.60 6.80 11.08
N THR A 99 6.88 5.50 11.06
CA THR A 99 8.14 4.95 10.52
C THR A 99 7.86 4.29 9.17
N PRO A 100 8.27 4.89 8.03
CA PRO A 100 8.02 4.30 6.72
C PRO A 100 8.82 3.00 6.51
N LEU A 101 8.24 2.05 5.78
CA LEU A 101 8.87 0.78 5.41
C LEU A 101 10.24 1.04 4.76
N ALA A 102 11.30 0.60 5.43
CA ALA A 102 12.67 0.92 5.07
C ALA A 102 13.05 0.46 3.65
N SER A 103 12.58 -0.72 3.23
CA SER A 103 12.86 -1.24 1.88
C SER A 103 12.23 -0.39 0.78
N ALA A 104 11.03 0.16 1.00
CA ALA A 104 10.39 1.07 0.06
C ALA A 104 11.06 2.45 0.02
N LEU A 105 11.55 2.92 1.17
CA LEU A 105 12.23 4.22 1.28
C LEU A 105 13.64 4.23 0.67
N ALA A 106 14.27 3.06 0.55
CA ALA A 106 15.63 2.90 0.03
C ALA A 106 15.75 2.89 -1.50
N LEU A 107 14.62 2.78 -2.23
CA LEU A 107 14.57 2.92 -3.69
C LEU A 107 14.95 4.33 -4.14
#